data_AF-A0A0B5HNR9-F1
#
_entry.id   AF-A0A0B5HNR9-F1
#
_cell.length_a   1.000
_cell.length_b   1.000
_cell.length_c   1.000
_cell.angle_alpha   90.00
_cell.angle_beta   90.00
_cell.angle_gamma   90.00
#
_symmetry.space_group_name_H-M   'P 1'
#
loop_
_entity.id
_entity.type
_entity.pdbx_description
1 polymer ?
#
loop_
_entity_poly.entity_id
_entity_poly.type
_entity_poly.pdbx_seq_one_letter_code
_entity_poly.pdbx_strand_id
1 'polypeptide(L)'
;MVAVAAGGLYVAGLVATGDDISAGTRVDGVDIGGMSRAEAEAKLTAEAPASWKAPIPVRVGDGATTVDPAAAGLTVDVAKTADLAADPSRDPFTVIGRLFSPGEREIRPVLAYDAAKTKAAVADLAEQNDRTVREGSVAFREGRAVATQPVTGRKLDTGQAAETLRAAYPAATGAAAVNLPVSVTEPKLPAGEVNRFLDTYAKPAVSGPVTLTAGDQRLRISPATLGDHLTVKNDKGRLTAFLDDEALLRDPDVARPLAALTNAPVEASLGVQDGKVVVESEGRQGHEVTAKALGDAVRPLLTRSGDTARTAPVATRVTEPELSSGSLARLGITEQMSTFTVNFPTAPYRTTNIGRAAELINGSLVQPGEVWSFNRTVGERTPANGFVDGTMILDGSYRSAPGGGVSAMATTVYNAMFFAGVQPVEHGAHSFYIERYPAGREATVAWGQLDLKFRNDTGKPIYIKASATDHSVTVSFLGTKKYDSVEAVAGPRTNITQPVKREGTGEACVPQPPLEGFDTTVDRVFKNNGVEVKRETYKTHYTPRDEVTCKPVTEDAAGR
;
A
#
# COMPACT_ATOMS: atom_id res chain seq x y z
N MET A 1 -95.17 -21.18 -81.67
CA MET A 1 -94.65 -20.35 -82.79
C MET A 1 -94.58 -18.94 -82.24
N VAL A 2 -93.44 -18.28 -82.01
CA VAL A 2 -92.06 -18.32 -82.55
C VAL A 2 -91.22 -17.60 -81.46
N ALA A 3 -90.29 -18.26 -80.76
CA ALA A 3 -88.84 -18.26 -80.98
C ALA A 3 -88.22 -16.90 -81.38
N VAL A 4 -87.04 -16.59 -80.82
CA VAL A 4 -86.12 -15.49 -81.20
C VAL A 4 -86.37 -14.12 -80.55
N ALA A 5 -85.75 -13.92 -79.39
CA ALA A 5 -85.02 -12.68 -79.06
C ALA A 5 -84.01 -12.94 -77.91
N ALA A 6 -83.29 -14.06 -77.99
CA ALA A 6 -82.02 -14.24 -77.30
C ALA A 6 -80.95 -13.56 -78.16
N GLY A 7 -80.43 -12.41 -77.73
CA GLY A 7 -79.36 -11.71 -78.47
C GLY A 7 -79.15 -10.23 -78.16
N GLY A 8 -79.96 -9.59 -77.31
CA GLY A 8 -79.97 -8.12 -77.16
C GLY A 8 -79.79 -7.55 -75.75
N LEU A 9 -79.44 -8.35 -74.74
CA LEU A 9 -79.22 -7.85 -73.35
C LEU A 9 -77.93 -8.43 -72.74
N TYR A 10 -76.90 -8.57 -73.56
CA TYR A 10 -75.54 -8.95 -73.15
C TYR A 10 -74.61 -7.72 -72.96
N VAL A 11 -75.14 -6.49 -72.91
CA VAL A 11 -74.32 -5.25 -72.82
C VAL A 11 -74.85 -4.23 -71.79
N ALA A 12 -75.62 -4.63 -70.79
CA ALA A 12 -75.97 -3.75 -69.66
C ALA A 12 -75.63 -4.37 -68.29
N GLY A 13 -74.61 -5.23 -68.26
CA GLY A 13 -74.14 -5.93 -67.06
C GLY A 13 -72.74 -5.55 -66.59
N LEU A 14 -72.20 -4.40 -67.02
CA LEU A 14 -70.76 -4.13 -66.85
C LEU A 14 -70.37 -2.66 -66.60
N VAL A 15 -71.22 -1.87 -65.93
CA VAL A 15 -70.86 -0.49 -65.54
C VAL A 15 -71.19 -0.14 -64.07
N ALA A 16 -71.48 -1.11 -63.20
CA ALA A 16 -71.65 -0.84 -61.76
C ALA A 16 -71.12 -1.94 -60.84
N THR A 17 -70.09 -2.67 -61.27
CA THR A 17 -69.34 -3.59 -60.39
C THR A 17 -67.86 -3.28 -60.53
N GLY A 18 -67.50 -2.04 -60.20
CA GLY A 18 -66.11 -1.63 -60.06
C GLY A 18 -65.91 -1.27 -58.60
N ASP A 19 -65.10 -2.07 -57.90
CA ASP A 19 -64.53 -1.79 -56.57
C ASP A 19 -65.32 -2.18 -55.29
N ASP A 20 -66.50 -2.78 -55.38
CA ASP A 20 -67.23 -3.23 -54.18
C ASP A 20 -66.74 -4.59 -53.63
N ILE A 21 -66.58 -4.68 -52.31
CA ILE A 21 -66.13 -5.88 -51.61
C ILE A 21 -67.23 -6.94 -51.66
N SER A 22 -66.86 -8.20 -51.89
CA SER A 22 -67.82 -9.31 -51.99
C SER A 22 -68.67 -9.44 -50.71
N ALA A 23 -69.99 -9.58 -50.88
CA ALA A 23 -70.93 -9.75 -49.76
C ALA A 23 -70.55 -10.93 -48.86
N GLY A 24 -70.71 -10.77 -47.53
CA GLY A 24 -70.32 -11.77 -46.53
C GLY A 24 -68.85 -11.77 -46.13
N THR A 25 -68.07 -10.77 -46.53
CA THR A 25 -66.66 -10.60 -46.13
C THR A 25 -66.54 -9.95 -44.75
N ARG A 26 -65.77 -10.56 -43.85
CA ARG A 26 -65.51 -10.10 -42.48
C ARG A 26 -64.01 -10.01 -42.20
N VAL A 27 -63.62 -9.08 -41.33
CA VAL A 27 -62.24 -8.93 -40.85
C VAL A 27 -62.27 -8.89 -39.33
N ASP A 28 -61.71 -9.91 -38.68
CA ASP A 28 -61.70 -10.11 -37.23
C ASP A 28 -63.08 -9.84 -36.60
N GLY A 29 -64.14 -10.35 -37.24
CA GLY A 29 -65.54 -10.22 -36.80
C GLY A 29 -66.29 -8.96 -37.25
N VAL A 30 -65.64 -7.99 -37.90
CA VAL A 30 -66.29 -6.79 -38.47
C VAL A 30 -66.76 -7.07 -39.91
N ASP A 31 -68.04 -6.91 -40.19
CA ASP A 31 -68.63 -7.16 -41.51
C ASP A 31 -68.46 -5.97 -42.46
N ILE A 32 -67.75 -6.19 -43.56
CA ILE A 32 -67.43 -5.20 -44.60
C ILE A 32 -67.97 -5.60 -45.98
N GLY A 33 -68.75 -6.69 -46.06
CA GLY A 33 -69.27 -7.20 -47.33
C GLY A 33 -70.28 -6.26 -47.96
N GLY A 34 -70.16 -6.03 -49.28
CA GLY A 34 -71.06 -5.16 -50.06
C GLY A 34 -70.76 -3.67 -49.92
N MET A 35 -69.68 -3.28 -49.22
CA MET A 35 -69.22 -1.90 -49.09
C MET A 35 -68.19 -1.56 -50.16
N SER A 36 -68.11 -0.28 -50.53
CA SER A 36 -66.97 0.24 -51.27
C SER A 36 -65.71 0.24 -50.38
N ARG A 37 -64.52 0.30 -50.98
CA ARG A 37 -63.24 0.32 -50.24
C ARG A 37 -63.20 1.42 -49.17
N ALA A 38 -63.64 2.63 -49.52
CA ALA A 38 -63.63 3.78 -48.62
C ALA A 38 -64.61 3.60 -47.44
N GLU A 39 -65.78 3.00 -47.68
CA GLU A 39 -66.76 2.70 -46.63
C GLU A 39 -66.26 1.59 -45.70
N ALA A 40 -65.61 0.56 -46.25
CA ALA A 40 -64.98 -0.50 -45.47
C ALA A 40 -63.82 0.02 -44.61
N GLU A 41 -62.97 0.89 -45.13
CA GLU A 41 -61.91 1.55 -44.36
C GLU A 41 -62.45 2.37 -43.20
N ALA A 42 -63.48 3.19 -43.45
CA ALA A 42 -64.12 4.00 -42.43
C ALA A 42 -64.76 3.13 -41.34
N LYS A 43 -65.42 2.03 -41.74
CA LYS A 43 -66.04 1.08 -40.81
C LYS A 43 -65.01 0.31 -39.97
N LEU A 44 -63.96 -0.24 -40.58
CA LEU A 44 -62.88 -0.93 -39.86
C LEU A 44 -62.13 0.01 -38.90
N THR A 45 -62.05 1.30 -39.22
CA THR A 45 -61.47 2.31 -38.31
C THR A 45 -62.40 2.62 -37.13
N ALA A 46 -63.70 2.76 -37.38
CA ALA A 46 -64.71 3.09 -36.37
C ALA A 46 -65.02 1.92 -35.43
N GLU A 47 -65.10 0.70 -35.97
CA GLU A 47 -65.44 -0.54 -35.26
C GLU A 47 -64.20 -1.41 -34.99
N ALA A 48 -63.00 -0.82 -34.96
CA ALA A 48 -61.73 -1.53 -34.76
C ALA A 48 -61.79 -2.46 -33.53
N PRO A 49 -61.56 -3.78 -33.68
CA PRO A 49 -61.55 -4.74 -32.59
C PRO A 49 -60.63 -4.32 -31.44
N ALA A 50 -61.05 -4.60 -30.19
CA ALA A 50 -60.26 -4.27 -29.00
C ALA A 50 -58.87 -4.93 -29.00
N SER A 51 -58.73 -6.11 -29.64
CA SER A 51 -57.47 -6.85 -29.82
C SER A 51 -56.42 -6.06 -30.62
N TRP A 52 -56.83 -5.13 -31.48
CA TRP A 52 -55.91 -4.33 -32.30
C TRP A 52 -55.22 -3.22 -31.50
N LYS A 53 -55.82 -2.81 -30.39
CA LYS A 53 -55.33 -1.73 -29.49
C LYS A 53 -54.90 -2.24 -28.11
N ALA A 54 -55.17 -3.51 -27.80
CA ALA A 54 -54.83 -4.11 -26.51
C ALA A 54 -53.29 -4.11 -26.30
N PRO A 55 -52.79 -3.68 -25.13
CA PRO A 55 -51.38 -3.81 -24.77
C PRO A 55 -50.95 -5.28 -24.82
N ILE A 56 -49.78 -5.55 -25.39
CA ILE A 56 -49.19 -6.88 -25.47
C ILE A 56 -48.52 -7.18 -24.12
N PRO A 57 -49.01 -8.14 -23.31
CA PRO A 57 -48.29 -8.55 -22.11
C PRO A 57 -47.01 -9.28 -22.52
N VAL A 58 -45.87 -8.86 -21.98
CA VAL A 58 -44.56 -9.44 -22.30
C VAL A 58 -43.81 -9.81 -21.02
N ARG A 59 -42.97 -10.82 -21.12
CA ARG A 59 -42.08 -11.26 -20.05
C ARG A 59 -40.63 -11.26 -20.55
N VAL A 60 -39.77 -10.54 -19.83
CA VAL A 60 -38.33 -10.45 -20.11
C VAL A 60 -37.59 -11.09 -18.93
N GLY A 61 -37.27 -12.38 -19.08
CA GLY A 61 -36.81 -13.20 -17.95
C GLY A 61 -37.88 -13.26 -16.84
N ASP A 62 -37.54 -12.76 -15.65
CA ASP A 62 -38.47 -12.73 -14.50
C ASP A 62 -39.34 -11.47 -14.45
N GLY A 63 -39.05 -10.45 -15.28
CA GLY A 63 -39.81 -9.21 -15.33
C GLY A 63 -41.06 -9.35 -16.19
N ALA A 64 -42.22 -8.91 -15.68
CA ALA A 64 -43.47 -8.83 -16.43
C ALA A 64 -43.79 -7.36 -16.72
N THR A 65 -44.07 -7.04 -17.97
CA THR A 65 -44.45 -5.69 -18.41
C THR A 65 -45.43 -5.76 -19.59
N THR A 66 -45.90 -4.62 -20.08
CA THR A 66 -46.82 -4.53 -21.21
C THR A 66 -46.27 -3.58 -22.25
N VAL A 67 -46.43 -3.92 -23.53
CA VAL A 67 -46.02 -3.09 -24.66
C VAL A 67 -47.26 -2.54 -25.35
N ASP A 68 -47.34 -1.22 -25.50
CA ASP A 68 -48.36 -0.62 -26.35
C ASP A 68 -48.04 -0.90 -27.84
N PRO A 69 -48.91 -1.61 -28.58
CA PRO A 69 -48.65 -1.97 -29.97
C PRO A 69 -48.47 -0.73 -30.87
N ALA A 70 -49.25 0.33 -30.67
CA ALA A 70 -49.17 1.53 -31.51
C ALA A 70 -47.86 2.30 -31.27
N ALA A 71 -47.43 2.40 -30.01
CA ALA A 71 -46.14 2.98 -29.65
C ALA A 71 -44.97 2.14 -30.19
N ALA A 72 -45.12 0.81 -30.21
CA ALA A 72 -44.16 -0.12 -30.79
C ALA A 72 -44.20 -0.19 -32.33
N GLY A 73 -45.05 0.60 -33.01
CA GLY A 73 -45.14 0.61 -34.47
C GLY A 73 -45.85 -0.60 -35.07
N LEU A 74 -46.63 -1.31 -34.27
CA LEU A 74 -47.46 -2.45 -34.66
C LEU A 74 -48.90 -1.96 -34.82
N THR A 75 -49.37 -1.85 -36.06
CA THR A 75 -50.75 -1.41 -36.36
C THR A 75 -51.39 -2.29 -37.43
N VAL A 76 -52.71 -2.27 -37.52
CA VAL A 76 -53.42 -2.84 -38.67
C VAL A 76 -53.46 -1.79 -39.79
N ASP A 77 -53.04 -2.16 -41.00
CA ASP A 77 -53.14 -1.34 -42.20
C ASP A 77 -54.57 -1.50 -42.77
N VAL A 78 -55.48 -0.66 -42.27
CA VAL A 78 -56.91 -0.74 -42.61
C VAL A 78 -57.14 -0.55 -44.11
N ALA A 79 -56.37 0.33 -44.76
CA ALA A 79 -56.45 0.58 -46.20
C ALA A 79 -56.02 -0.63 -47.02
N LYS A 80 -54.83 -1.19 -46.73
CA LYS A 80 -54.39 -2.42 -47.44
C LYS A 80 -55.26 -3.64 -47.12
N THR A 81 -55.89 -3.67 -45.94
CA THR A 81 -56.85 -4.72 -45.57
C THR A 81 -58.13 -4.61 -46.40
N ALA A 82 -58.67 -3.40 -46.58
CA ALA A 82 -59.81 -3.14 -47.44
C ALA A 82 -59.48 -3.42 -48.93
N ASP A 83 -58.29 -3.06 -49.40
CA ASP A 83 -57.81 -3.39 -50.75
C ASP A 83 -57.69 -4.91 -50.97
N LEU A 84 -57.16 -5.65 -49.98
CA LEU A 84 -57.09 -7.12 -50.02
C LEU A 84 -58.48 -7.75 -50.06
N ALA A 85 -59.45 -7.16 -49.34
CA ALA A 85 -60.84 -7.61 -49.36
C ALA A 85 -61.53 -7.34 -50.71
N ALA A 86 -61.15 -6.26 -51.38
CA ALA A 86 -61.68 -5.83 -52.67
C ALA A 86 -61.09 -6.58 -53.88
N ASP A 87 -59.93 -7.23 -53.77
CA ASP A 87 -59.33 -8.03 -54.86
C ASP A 87 -60.09 -9.37 -55.07
N PRO A 88 -60.81 -9.56 -56.19
CA PRO A 88 -61.55 -10.79 -56.48
C PRO A 88 -60.68 -11.91 -57.08
N SER A 89 -59.41 -11.63 -57.42
CA SER A 89 -58.54 -12.50 -58.24
C SER A 89 -57.59 -13.40 -57.42
N ARG A 90 -57.56 -13.27 -56.10
CA ARG A 90 -56.65 -14.02 -55.21
C ARG A 90 -57.29 -15.23 -54.50
N ASP A 91 -58.34 -15.81 -55.10
CA ASP A 91 -58.97 -17.06 -54.65
C ASP A 91 -58.74 -18.18 -55.70
N PRO A 92 -58.16 -19.35 -55.32
CA PRO A 92 -58.04 -20.55 -56.16
C PRO A 92 -59.39 -21.13 -56.64
N PHE A 93 -60.52 -20.71 -56.07
CA PHE A 93 -61.85 -21.19 -56.43
C PHE A 93 -62.64 -20.15 -57.21
N THR A 94 -62.14 -19.82 -58.39
CA THR A 94 -62.83 -18.92 -59.30
C THR A 94 -63.90 -19.66 -60.13
N VAL A 95 -65.09 -19.06 -60.13
CA VAL A 95 -66.15 -18.99 -61.16
C VAL A 95 -67.32 -20.00 -61.21
N ILE A 96 -67.26 -21.26 -60.74
CA ILE A 96 -68.41 -22.20 -60.96
C ILE A 96 -69.35 -22.40 -59.74
N GLY A 97 -68.94 -22.05 -58.52
CA GLY A 97 -69.75 -22.28 -57.29
C GLY A 97 -70.76 -21.18 -56.91
N ARG A 98 -70.85 -20.06 -57.63
CA ARG A 98 -71.46 -18.81 -57.14
C ARG A 98 -73.00 -18.70 -57.16
N LEU A 99 -73.74 -19.79 -57.31
CA LEU A 99 -75.22 -19.71 -57.30
C LEU A 99 -75.91 -20.20 -56.03
N PHE A 100 -75.27 -20.95 -55.11
CA PHE A 100 -75.99 -21.52 -53.96
C PHE A 100 -75.20 -21.72 -52.64
N SER A 101 -74.24 -20.86 -52.28
CA SER A 101 -73.65 -20.89 -50.92
C SER A 101 -73.26 -19.50 -50.41
N PRO A 102 -73.87 -18.99 -49.32
CA PRO A 102 -73.38 -17.82 -48.61
C PRO A 102 -72.18 -18.27 -47.75
N GLY A 103 -71.01 -18.40 -48.38
CA GLY A 103 -69.78 -18.66 -47.63
C GLY A 103 -69.33 -17.37 -46.95
N GLU A 104 -69.30 -17.35 -45.63
CA GLU A 104 -68.64 -16.28 -44.87
C GLU A 104 -67.15 -16.23 -45.26
N ARG A 105 -66.68 -15.07 -45.73
CA ARG A 105 -65.28 -14.85 -46.11
C ARG A 105 -64.56 -14.08 -45.01
N GLU A 106 -63.90 -14.80 -44.10
CA GLU A 106 -63.06 -14.18 -43.07
C GLU A 106 -61.67 -13.85 -43.65
N ILE A 107 -61.27 -12.59 -43.57
CA ILE A 107 -59.96 -12.10 -44.02
C ILE A 107 -59.16 -11.64 -42.81
N ARG A 108 -57.92 -12.13 -42.70
CA ARG A 108 -56.98 -11.65 -41.68
C ARG A 108 -56.51 -10.23 -42.03
N PRO A 109 -56.46 -9.30 -41.06
CA PRO A 109 -55.99 -7.95 -41.33
C PRO A 109 -54.54 -7.94 -41.83
N VAL A 110 -54.24 -7.02 -42.74
CA VAL A 110 -52.88 -6.73 -43.17
C VAL A 110 -52.21 -5.91 -42.09
N LEU A 111 -51.09 -6.41 -41.55
CA LEU A 111 -50.35 -5.73 -40.48
C LEU A 111 -49.35 -4.73 -41.08
N ALA A 112 -49.34 -3.52 -40.54
CA ALA A 112 -48.31 -2.51 -40.78
C ALA A 112 -47.27 -2.55 -39.66
N TYR A 113 -46.01 -2.40 -40.06
CA TYR A 113 -44.85 -2.50 -39.19
C TYR A 113 -43.90 -1.32 -39.42
N ASP A 114 -43.63 -0.56 -38.37
CA ASP A 114 -42.58 0.46 -38.34
C ASP A 114 -41.34 -0.09 -37.62
N ALA A 115 -40.35 -0.48 -38.41
CA ALA A 115 -39.11 -1.08 -37.90
C ALA A 115 -38.34 -0.18 -36.93
N ALA A 116 -38.42 1.14 -37.08
CA ALA A 116 -37.72 2.07 -36.20
C ALA A 116 -38.41 2.14 -34.83
N LYS A 117 -39.75 2.21 -34.82
CA LYS A 117 -40.54 2.24 -33.58
C LYS A 117 -40.48 0.92 -32.82
N THR A 118 -40.53 -0.23 -33.49
CA THR A 118 -40.38 -1.52 -32.81
C THR A 118 -38.99 -1.68 -32.23
N LYS A 119 -37.95 -1.28 -32.97
CA LYS A 119 -36.57 -1.30 -32.45
C LYS A 119 -36.41 -0.39 -31.22
N ALA A 120 -37.04 0.79 -31.21
CA ALA A 120 -37.03 1.68 -30.06
C ALA A 120 -37.75 1.06 -28.85
N ALA A 121 -38.96 0.54 -29.04
CA ALA A 121 -39.71 -0.12 -27.96
C ALA A 121 -38.96 -1.32 -27.36
N VAL A 122 -38.29 -2.13 -28.19
CA VAL A 122 -37.45 -3.23 -27.71
C VAL A 122 -36.18 -2.74 -27.02
N ALA A 123 -35.59 -1.62 -27.45
CA ALA A 123 -34.45 -1.02 -26.80
C ALA A 123 -34.81 -0.47 -25.41
N ASP A 124 -35.96 0.18 -25.26
CA ASP A 124 -36.47 0.66 -23.97
C ASP A 124 -36.72 -0.51 -23.00
N LEU A 125 -37.27 -1.63 -23.51
CA LEU A 125 -37.41 -2.86 -22.74
C LEU A 125 -36.07 -3.44 -22.32
N ALA A 126 -35.07 -3.41 -23.19
CA ALA A 126 -33.71 -3.85 -22.87
C ALA A 126 -33.10 -2.96 -21.79
N GLU A 127 -33.19 -1.63 -21.89
CA GLU A 127 -32.65 -0.70 -20.90
C GLU A 127 -33.22 -0.93 -19.49
N GLN A 128 -34.52 -1.25 -19.39
CA GLN A 128 -35.19 -1.47 -18.12
C GLN A 128 -34.95 -2.86 -17.52
N ASN A 129 -34.63 -3.87 -18.33
CA ASN A 129 -34.61 -5.28 -17.91
C ASN A 129 -33.25 -5.96 -18.05
N ASP A 130 -32.31 -5.37 -18.79
CA ASP A 130 -30.95 -5.87 -18.93
C ASP A 130 -30.20 -5.70 -17.61
N ARG A 131 -29.39 -6.70 -17.29
CA ARG A 131 -28.58 -6.73 -16.08
C ARG A 131 -27.18 -7.15 -16.44
N THR A 132 -26.19 -6.34 -16.09
CA THR A 132 -24.80 -6.73 -16.26
C THR A 132 -24.43 -7.79 -15.24
N VAL A 133 -23.71 -8.83 -15.69
CA VAL A 133 -23.13 -9.85 -14.80
C VAL A 133 -22.16 -9.18 -13.81
N ARG A 134 -22.24 -9.55 -12.53
CA ARG A 134 -21.31 -9.10 -11.49
C ARG A 134 -20.69 -10.31 -10.82
N GLU A 135 -19.37 -10.33 -10.75
CA GLU A 135 -18.65 -11.39 -10.04
C GLU A 135 -18.86 -11.28 -8.53
N GLY A 136 -18.90 -12.45 -7.89
CA GLY A 136 -18.88 -12.54 -6.44
C GLY A 136 -17.46 -12.34 -5.91
N SER A 137 -17.33 -12.02 -4.63
CA SER A 137 -16.03 -11.93 -3.96
C SER A 137 -16.16 -12.11 -2.46
N VAL A 138 -15.04 -12.46 -1.82
CA VAL A 138 -14.89 -12.41 -0.37
C VAL A 138 -13.62 -11.62 -0.07
N ALA A 139 -13.69 -10.67 0.84
CA ALA A 139 -12.57 -9.86 1.29
C ALA A 139 -12.56 -9.76 2.81
N PHE A 140 -11.42 -9.41 3.39
CA PHE A 140 -11.31 -9.09 4.82
C PHE A 140 -11.24 -7.57 4.98
N ARG A 141 -12.03 -7.02 5.89
CA ARG A 141 -12.04 -5.58 6.22
C ARG A 141 -12.23 -5.41 7.72
N GLU A 142 -11.34 -4.66 8.36
CA GLU A 142 -11.43 -4.33 9.79
C GLU A 142 -11.62 -5.58 10.68
N GLY A 143 -10.90 -6.67 10.37
CA GLY A 143 -11.00 -7.94 11.09
C GLY A 143 -12.31 -8.70 10.87
N ARG A 144 -13.05 -8.43 9.79
CA ARG A 144 -14.29 -9.13 9.42
C ARG A 144 -14.24 -9.64 7.99
N ALA A 145 -14.87 -10.78 7.75
CA ALA A 145 -15.09 -11.30 6.40
C ALA A 145 -16.31 -10.63 5.77
N VAL A 146 -16.13 -10.02 4.59
CA VAL A 146 -17.16 -9.32 3.82
C VAL A 146 -17.33 -10.03 2.49
N ALA A 147 -18.55 -10.50 2.21
CA ALA A 147 -18.89 -11.16 0.95
C ALA A 147 -19.71 -10.25 0.04
N THR A 148 -19.38 -10.24 -1.26
CA THR A 148 -20.20 -9.65 -2.32
C THR A 148 -20.82 -10.80 -3.11
N GLN A 149 -22.15 -10.83 -3.17
CA GLN A 149 -22.86 -11.89 -3.90
C GLN A 149 -22.79 -11.66 -5.42
N PRO A 150 -22.55 -12.74 -6.20
CA PRO A 150 -22.53 -12.67 -7.65
C PRO A 150 -23.94 -12.41 -8.19
N VAL A 151 -23.99 -11.86 -9.39
CA VAL A 151 -25.21 -11.49 -10.07
C VAL A 151 -25.17 -12.07 -11.47
N THR A 152 -26.17 -12.89 -11.80
CA THR A 152 -26.38 -13.38 -13.16
C THR A 152 -26.71 -12.22 -14.09
N GLY A 153 -25.97 -12.13 -15.21
CA GLY A 153 -26.24 -11.17 -16.27
C GLY A 153 -27.35 -11.66 -17.19
N ARG A 154 -28.12 -10.72 -17.71
CA ARG A 154 -29.21 -10.98 -18.65
C ARG A 154 -29.25 -9.86 -19.68
N LYS A 155 -29.37 -10.23 -20.96
CA LYS A 155 -29.48 -9.28 -22.06
C LYS A 155 -30.61 -9.70 -23.00
N LEU A 156 -31.55 -8.81 -23.26
CA LEU A 156 -32.61 -9.02 -24.24
C LEU A 156 -32.03 -9.18 -25.65
N ASP A 157 -32.41 -10.25 -26.36
CA ASP A 157 -32.08 -10.40 -27.77
C ASP A 157 -33.00 -9.48 -28.58
N THR A 158 -32.54 -8.27 -28.87
CA THR A 158 -33.37 -7.23 -29.47
C THR A 158 -33.87 -7.59 -30.87
N GLY A 159 -33.12 -8.42 -31.61
CA GLY A 159 -33.52 -8.89 -32.95
C GLY A 159 -34.64 -9.92 -32.86
N GLN A 160 -34.46 -10.96 -32.06
CA GLN A 160 -35.48 -12.00 -31.90
C GLN A 160 -36.70 -11.48 -31.11
N ALA A 161 -36.51 -10.56 -30.18
CA ALA A 161 -37.60 -9.94 -29.44
C ALA A 161 -38.53 -9.10 -30.34
N ALA A 162 -37.97 -8.33 -31.29
CA ALA A 162 -38.78 -7.58 -32.26
C ALA A 162 -39.65 -8.51 -33.13
N GLU A 163 -39.09 -9.62 -33.61
CA GLU A 163 -39.85 -10.62 -34.36
C GLU A 163 -40.90 -11.32 -33.52
N THR A 164 -40.58 -11.63 -32.26
CA THR A 164 -41.51 -12.27 -31.32
C THR A 164 -42.69 -11.35 -30.98
N LEU A 165 -42.43 -10.04 -30.81
CA LEU A 165 -43.49 -9.03 -30.63
C LEU A 165 -44.37 -8.90 -31.87
N ARG A 166 -43.75 -8.87 -33.06
CA ARG A 166 -44.47 -8.78 -34.33
C ARG A 166 -45.37 -9.98 -34.56
N ALA A 167 -44.89 -11.19 -34.25
CA ALA A 167 -45.66 -12.42 -34.38
C ALA A 167 -46.81 -12.54 -33.36
N ALA A 168 -46.69 -11.86 -32.22
CA ALA A 168 -47.71 -11.84 -31.18
C ALA A 168 -48.81 -10.78 -31.39
N TYR A 169 -48.68 -9.92 -32.39
CA TYR A 169 -49.67 -8.89 -32.74
C TYR A 169 -50.57 -9.35 -33.91
N PRO A 170 -51.90 -9.10 -33.88
CA PRO A 170 -52.69 -8.46 -32.81
C PRO A 170 -52.84 -9.31 -31.55
N ALA A 171 -52.81 -8.68 -30.37
CA ALA A 171 -52.89 -9.40 -29.10
C ALA A 171 -54.32 -9.91 -28.83
N ALA A 172 -54.47 -11.22 -28.60
CA ALA A 172 -55.74 -11.77 -28.16
C ALA A 172 -56.08 -11.26 -26.74
N THR A 173 -57.32 -10.81 -26.54
CA THR A 173 -57.79 -10.32 -25.24
C THR A 173 -57.69 -11.44 -24.18
N GLY A 174 -56.95 -11.19 -23.10
CA GLY A 174 -56.71 -12.19 -22.05
C GLY A 174 -55.57 -13.19 -22.33
N ALA A 175 -54.74 -12.95 -23.35
CA ALA A 175 -53.60 -13.81 -23.67
C ALA A 175 -52.54 -13.86 -22.55
N ALA A 176 -51.85 -14.99 -22.46
CA ALA A 176 -50.67 -15.15 -21.61
C ALA A 176 -49.52 -14.25 -22.10
N ALA A 177 -48.66 -13.82 -21.17
CA ALA A 177 -47.54 -12.96 -21.49
C ALA A 177 -46.57 -13.63 -22.48
N VAL A 178 -46.16 -12.88 -23.50
CA VAL A 178 -45.22 -13.29 -24.53
C VAL A 178 -43.80 -13.28 -23.95
N ASN A 179 -43.14 -14.43 -23.92
CA ASN A 179 -41.76 -14.52 -23.42
C ASN A 179 -40.79 -14.00 -24.48
N LEU A 180 -40.13 -12.89 -24.21
CA LEU A 180 -39.10 -12.35 -25.09
C LEU A 180 -37.75 -13.06 -24.83
N PRO A 181 -37.04 -13.47 -25.88
CA PRO A 181 -35.79 -14.23 -25.75
C PRO A 181 -34.69 -13.37 -25.12
N VAL A 182 -34.00 -13.94 -24.13
CA VAL A 182 -32.88 -13.31 -23.43
C VAL A 182 -31.66 -14.22 -23.50
N SER A 183 -30.48 -13.61 -23.62
CA SER A 183 -29.20 -14.27 -23.39
C SER A 183 -28.82 -14.12 -21.92
N VAL A 184 -28.46 -15.23 -21.28
CA VAL A 184 -28.07 -15.29 -19.86
C VAL A 184 -26.57 -15.52 -19.77
N THR A 185 -25.89 -14.68 -19.00
CA THR A 185 -24.45 -14.81 -18.72
C THR A 185 -24.26 -15.13 -17.25
N GLU A 186 -23.81 -16.34 -16.95
CA GLU A 186 -23.51 -16.75 -15.58
C GLU A 186 -22.20 -16.13 -15.06
N PRO A 187 -22.13 -15.77 -13.77
CA PRO A 187 -20.90 -15.31 -13.15
C PRO A 187 -19.89 -16.46 -13.07
N LYS A 188 -18.61 -16.17 -13.24
CA LYS A 188 -17.55 -17.19 -13.15
C LYS A 188 -17.43 -17.77 -11.75
N LEU A 189 -17.78 -16.98 -10.73
CA LEU A 189 -17.87 -17.43 -9.35
C LEU A 189 -19.33 -17.63 -8.91
N PRO A 190 -19.76 -18.88 -8.62
CA PRO A 190 -21.13 -19.14 -8.20
C PRO A 190 -21.38 -18.72 -6.74
N ALA A 191 -22.64 -18.36 -6.42
CA ALA A 191 -23.03 -17.93 -5.06
C ALA A 191 -22.80 -19.02 -4.01
N GLY A 192 -22.98 -20.29 -4.38
CA GLY A 192 -22.72 -21.43 -3.51
C GLY A 192 -21.25 -21.50 -3.05
N GLU A 193 -20.32 -21.15 -3.93
CA GLU A 193 -18.89 -21.11 -3.60
C GLU A 193 -18.56 -19.94 -2.66
N VAL A 194 -19.15 -18.75 -2.90
CA VAL A 194 -19.01 -17.59 -1.99
C VAL A 194 -19.47 -17.95 -0.59
N ASN A 195 -20.66 -18.55 -0.45
CA ASN A 195 -21.20 -18.94 0.86
C ASN A 195 -20.36 -20.03 1.52
N ARG A 196 -19.97 -21.07 0.75
CA ARG A 196 -19.07 -22.13 1.24
C ARG A 196 -17.78 -21.53 1.80
N PHE A 197 -17.10 -20.68 1.03
CA PHE A 197 -15.82 -20.10 1.45
C PHE A 197 -16.00 -19.15 2.65
N LEU A 198 -17.06 -18.36 2.66
CA LEU A 198 -17.40 -17.48 3.77
C LEU A 198 -17.57 -18.25 5.07
N ASP A 199 -18.33 -19.35 5.06
CA ASP A 199 -18.68 -20.10 6.26
C ASP A 199 -17.59 -21.08 6.71
N THR A 200 -16.90 -21.73 5.76
CA THR A 200 -15.91 -22.77 6.08
C THR A 200 -14.50 -22.23 6.29
N TYR A 201 -14.19 -21.02 5.79
CA TYR A 201 -12.85 -20.44 5.89
C TYR A 201 -12.87 -19.00 6.42
N ALA A 202 -13.55 -18.07 5.74
CA ALA A 202 -13.35 -16.65 5.99
C ALA A 202 -13.85 -16.20 7.37
N LYS A 203 -15.06 -16.62 7.78
CA LYS A 203 -15.58 -16.33 9.14
C LYS A 203 -14.69 -16.95 10.24
N PRO A 204 -14.33 -18.25 10.17
CA PRO A 204 -13.35 -18.83 11.10
C PRO A 204 -12.00 -18.11 11.14
N ALA A 205 -11.46 -17.70 9.98
CA ALA A 205 -10.14 -17.07 9.88
C ALA A 205 -10.00 -15.84 10.77
N VAL A 206 -11.08 -15.06 10.91
CA VAL A 206 -11.13 -13.83 11.71
C VAL A 206 -12.10 -13.92 12.90
N SER A 207 -12.50 -15.13 13.32
CA SER A 207 -13.44 -15.30 14.44
C SER A 207 -12.85 -14.91 15.80
N GLY A 208 -11.53 -14.80 15.86
CA GLY A 208 -10.78 -14.49 17.06
C GLY A 208 -9.29 -14.43 16.74
N PRO A 209 -8.48 -14.03 17.72
CA PRO A 209 -7.04 -13.94 17.54
C PRO A 209 -6.39 -15.31 17.38
N VAL A 210 -5.19 -15.32 16.82
CA VAL A 210 -4.29 -16.49 16.80
C VAL A 210 -3.21 -16.26 17.84
N THR A 211 -2.93 -17.25 18.67
CA THR A 211 -1.88 -17.18 19.68
C THR A 211 -0.71 -18.09 19.29
N LEU A 212 0.48 -17.52 19.23
CA LEU A 212 1.73 -18.25 19.01
C LEU A 212 2.54 -18.29 20.30
N THR A 213 3.18 -19.43 20.58
CA THR A 213 3.98 -19.63 21.79
C THR A 213 5.43 -19.98 21.46
N ALA A 214 6.38 -19.39 22.18
CA ALA A 214 7.77 -19.83 22.19
C ALA A 214 8.26 -19.78 23.65
N GLY A 215 8.57 -20.95 24.22
CA GLY A 215 8.77 -21.07 25.67
C GLY A 215 7.54 -20.62 26.46
N ASP A 216 7.75 -19.80 27.49
CA ASP A 216 6.69 -19.28 28.38
C ASP A 216 5.99 -18.03 27.83
N GLN A 217 6.52 -17.47 26.75
CA GLN A 217 6.01 -16.24 26.17
C GLN A 217 4.97 -16.51 25.07
N ARG A 218 4.08 -15.53 24.89
CA ARG A 218 2.92 -15.61 23.99
C ARG A 218 2.79 -14.37 23.12
N LEU A 219 2.59 -14.57 21.83
CA LEU A 219 2.25 -13.54 20.86
C LEU A 219 0.80 -13.74 20.42
N ARG A 220 -0.02 -12.67 20.45
CA ARG A 220 -1.43 -12.71 20.03
C ARG A 220 -1.60 -11.84 18.78
N ILE A 221 -1.95 -12.47 17.66
CA ILE A 221 -2.20 -11.79 16.39
C ILE A 221 -3.70 -11.53 16.27
N SER A 222 -4.08 -10.26 16.07
CA SER A 222 -5.48 -9.84 16.06
C SER A 222 -6.22 -10.27 14.77
N PRO A 223 -7.57 -10.39 14.79
CA PRO A 223 -8.34 -10.61 13.56
C PRO A 223 -8.13 -9.54 12.49
N ALA A 224 -7.91 -8.28 12.88
CA ALA A 224 -7.65 -7.19 11.95
C ALA A 224 -6.31 -7.39 11.23
N THR A 225 -5.25 -7.61 12.00
CA THR A 225 -3.91 -7.92 11.48
C THR A 225 -3.94 -9.16 10.57
N LEU A 226 -4.62 -10.25 10.97
CA LEU A 226 -4.77 -11.43 10.12
C LEU A 226 -5.52 -11.10 8.82
N GLY A 227 -6.59 -10.32 8.90
CA GLY A 227 -7.39 -9.92 7.74
C GLY A 227 -6.62 -9.08 6.74
N ASP A 228 -5.78 -8.16 7.21
CA ASP A 228 -4.98 -7.26 6.37
C ASP A 228 -3.93 -8.02 5.55
N HIS A 229 -3.46 -9.18 6.05
CA HIS A 229 -2.47 -10.03 5.38
C HIS A 229 -3.07 -11.26 4.67
N LEU A 230 -4.41 -11.37 4.60
CA LEU A 230 -5.11 -12.45 3.90
C LEU A 230 -5.66 -11.98 2.56
N THR A 231 -5.14 -12.55 1.47
CA THR A 231 -5.65 -12.30 0.11
C THR A 231 -6.49 -13.47 -0.39
N VAL A 232 -7.68 -13.18 -0.91
CA VAL A 232 -8.56 -14.18 -1.54
C VAL A 232 -8.36 -14.15 -3.05
N LYS A 233 -8.09 -15.31 -3.67
CA LYS A 233 -8.02 -15.46 -5.13
C LYS A 233 -9.12 -16.40 -5.61
N ASN A 234 -9.66 -16.09 -6.78
CA ASN A 234 -10.55 -16.96 -7.53
C ASN A 234 -9.74 -17.69 -8.60
N ASP A 235 -9.63 -19.02 -8.47
CA ASP A 235 -9.09 -19.88 -9.53
C ASP A 235 -10.24 -20.72 -10.11
N LYS A 236 -10.63 -20.42 -11.35
CA LYS A 236 -11.67 -21.16 -12.11
C LYS A 236 -12.97 -21.40 -11.32
N GLY A 237 -13.44 -20.41 -10.58
CA GLY A 237 -14.67 -20.49 -9.79
C GLY A 237 -14.51 -21.11 -8.41
N ARG A 238 -13.27 -21.26 -7.92
CA ARG A 238 -12.94 -21.71 -6.56
C ARG A 238 -12.19 -20.61 -5.80
N LEU A 239 -12.68 -20.25 -4.62
CA LEU A 239 -12.02 -19.32 -3.72
C LEU A 239 -10.96 -20.03 -2.87
N THR A 240 -9.78 -19.42 -2.82
CA THR A 240 -8.65 -19.82 -1.96
C THR A 240 -8.07 -18.58 -1.29
N ALA A 241 -7.65 -18.72 -0.03
CA ALA A 241 -6.95 -17.64 0.68
C ALA A 241 -5.45 -17.92 0.74
N PHE A 242 -4.69 -16.84 0.68
CA PHE A 242 -3.25 -16.82 0.82
C PHE A 242 -2.89 -15.86 1.94
N LEU A 243 -2.13 -16.35 2.91
CA LEU A 243 -1.49 -15.52 3.92
C LEU A 243 -0.17 -15.00 3.35
N ASP A 244 0.03 -13.69 3.39
CA ASP A 244 1.32 -13.09 3.07
C ASP A 244 2.22 -13.16 4.31
N ASP A 245 3.01 -14.22 4.40
CA ASP A 245 3.89 -14.51 5.53
C ASP A 245 4.94 -13.39 5.77
N GLU A 246 5.45 -12.80 4.68
CA GLU A 246 6.48 -11.75 4.71
C GLU A 246 5.90 -10.41 5.12
N ALA A 247 4.67 -10.09 4.68
CA ALA A 247 3.96 -8.90 5.12
C ALA A 247 3.53 -9.03 6.58
N LEU A 248 3.02 -10.20 6.99
CA LEU A 248 2.64 -10.46 8.38
C LEU A 248 3.83 -10.37 9.33
N LEU A 249 5.00 -10.90 8.95
CA LEU A 249 6.20 -10.82 9.77
C LEU A 249 6.67 -9.37 9.99
N ARG A 250 6.50 -8.51 8.99
CA ARG A 250 6.91 -7.10 9.01
C ARG A 250 5.88 -6.16 9.63
N ASP A 251 4.66 -6.64 9.87
CA ASP A 251 3.61 -5.87 10.52
C ASP A 251 4.06 -5.42 11.92
N PRO A 252 4.00 -4.14 12.28
CA PRO A 252 4.43 -3.65 13.59
C PRO A 252 3.79 -4.34 14.80
N ASP A 253 2.53 -4.78 14.67
CA ASP A 253 1.79 -5.47 15.73
C ASP A 253 2.26 -6.93 15.93
N VAL A 254 2.98 -7.48 14.94
CA VAL A 254 3.60 -8.81 15.00
C VAL A 254 5.10 -8.70 15.27
N ALA A 255 5.81 -7.84 14.55
CA ALA A 255 7.26 -7.71 14.60
C ALA A 255 7.77 -7.30 15.99
N ARG A 256 7.11 -6.32 16.64
CA ARG A 256 7.56 -5.83 17.96
C ARG A 256 7.41 -6.90 19.05
N PRO A 257 6.25 -7.55 19.24
CA PRO A 257 6.15 -8.58 20.27
C PRO A 257 6.92 -9.84 19.90
N LEU A 258 7.11 -10.13 18.61
CA LEU A 258 7.95 -11.25 18.15
C LEU A 258 9.43 -11.02 18.49
N ALA A 259 9.95 -9.81 18.34
CA ALA A 259 11.31 -9.48 18.77
C ALA A 259 11.51 -9.65 20.29
N ALA A 260 10.48 -9.33 21.09
CA ALA A 260 10.48 -9.59 22.53
C ALA A 260 10.33 -11.08 22.88
N LEU A 261 9.73 -11.87 21.99
CA LEU A 261 9.53 -13.32 22.13
C LEU A 261 10.82 -14.12 21.89
N THR A 262 11.66 -13.66 20.96
CA THR A 262 12.80 -14.47 20.50
C THR A 262 14.14 -14.00 21.05
N ASN A 263 14.22 -12.77 21.59
CA ASN A 263 15.44 -12.10 22.03
C ASN A 263 16.52 -12.01 20.92
N ALA A 264 17.02 -10.81 20.66
CA ALA A 264 18.13 -10.63 19.74
C ALA A 264 19.41 -11.29 20.29
N PRO A 265 20.32 -11.76 19.41
CA PRO A 265 21.65 -12.17 19.84
C PRO A 265 22.36 -11.00 20.53
N VAL A 266 23.17 -11.33 21.53
CA VAL A 266 24.01 -10.36 22.24
C VAL A 266 25.45 -10.61 21.86
N GLU A 267 26.09 -9.57 21.33
CA GLU A 267 27.49 -9.62 20.92
C GLU A 267 28.42 -9.82 22.12
N ALA A 268 29.53 -10.53 21.91
CA ALA A 268 30.61 -10.64 22.88
C ALA A 268 31.28 -9.27 23.08
N SER A 269 31.77 -9.00 24.29
CA SER A 269 32.58 -7.81 24.54
C SER A 269 34.07 -8.15 24.47
N LEU A 270 34.85 -7.22 23.92
CA LEU A 270 36.30 -7.38 23.78
C LEU A 270 37.07 -6.48 24.74
N GLY A 271 38.19 -7.02 25.20
CA GLY A 271 39.21 -6.37 26.01
C GLY A 271 40.58 -6.42 25.38
N VAL A 272 41.54 -5.87 26.10
CA VAL A 272 42.96 -5.95 25.75
C VAL A 272 43.73 -6.43 26.96
N GLN A 273 44.51 -7.49 26.78
CA GLN A 273 45.46 -8.01 27.77
C GLN A 273 46.82 -8.18 27.10
N ASP A 274 47.86 -7.57 27.65
CA ASP A 274 49.23 -7.58 27.09
C ASP A 274 49.30 -7.19 25.61
N GLY A 275 48.47 -6.22 25.19
CA GLY A 275 48.39 -5.73 23.82
C GLY A 275 47.62 -6.65 22.84
N LYS A 276 47.14 -7.80 23.31
CA LYS A 276 46.33 -8.76 22.53
C LYS A 276 44.85 -8.60 22.83
N VAL A 277 44.02 -8.86 21.82
CA VAL A 277 42.56 -8.85 21.97
C VAL A 277 42.12 -10.10 22.74
N VAL A 278 41.29 -9.91 23.75
CA VAL A 278 40.66 -10.97 24.54
C VAL A 278 39.16 -10.80 24.57
N VAL A 279 38.42 -11.89 24.76
CA VAL A 279 36.97 -11.84 25.01
C VAL A 279 36.76 -11.61 26.51
N GLU A 280 36.14 -10.48 26.88
CA GLU A 280 35.84 -10.15 28.28
C GLU A 280 34.52 -10.77 28.73
N SER A 281 33.51 -10.77 27.86
CA SER A 281 32.27 -11.51 28.07
C SER A 281 31.86 -12.20 26.78
N GLU A 282 31.39 -13.44 26.89
CA GLU A 282 30.94 -14.20 25.74
C GLU A 282 29.59 -13.69 25.22
N GLY A 283 29.39 -13.81 23.91
CA GLY A 283 28.13 -13.52 23.27
C GLY A 283 27.04 -14.51 23.67
N ARG A 284 25.78 -14.10 23.56
CA ARG A 284 24.62 -14.97 23.80
C ARG A 284 23.83 -15.12 22.52
N GLN A 285 23.49 -16.36 22.21
CA GLN A 285 22.58 -16.68 21.11
C GLN A 285 21.24 -16.00 21.30
N GLY A 286 20.70 -15.50 20.20
CA GLY A 286 19.32 -15.07 20.11
C GLY A 286 18.49 -16.11 19.38
N HIS A 287 17.21 -15.80 19.21
CA HIS A 287 16.35 -16.56 18.33
C HIS A 287 15.67 -15.61 17.33
N GLU A 288 15.28 -16.17 16.20
CA GLU A 288 14.45 -15.49 15.21
C GLU A 288 13.32 -16.42 14.76
N VAL A 289 12.19 -15.83 14.40
CA VAL A 289 11.11 -16.52 13.69
C VAL A 289 11.16 -16.07 12.23
N THR A 290 11.30 -17.03 11.33
CA THR A 290 11.26 -16.76 9.88
C THR A 290 9.83 -16.56 9.41
N ALA A 291 9.63 -15.85 8.30
CA ALA A 291 8.31 -15.67 7.69
C ALA A 291 7.64 -17.03 7.43
N LYS A 292 8.40 -17.99 6.89
CA LYS A 292 7.93 -19.36 6.69
C LYS A 292 7.47 -20.02 8.00
N ALA A 293 8.25 -19.95 9.07
CA ALA A 293 7.90 -20.54 10.35
C ALA A 293 6.63 -19.90 10.95
N LEU A 294 6.47 -18.59 10.80
CA LEU A 294 5.28 -17.85 11.19
C LEU A 294 4.06 -18.35 10.41
N GLY A 295 4.15 -18.40 9.08
CA GLY A 295 3.05 -18.86 8.22
C GLY A 295 2.66 -20.31 8.48
N ASP A 296 3.64 -21.20 8.65
CA ASP A 296 3.42 -22.62 8.94
C ASP A 296 2.69 -22.82 10.29
N ALA A 297 2.96 -21.95 11.27
CA ALA A 297 2.26 -21.97 12.56
C ALA A 297 0.85 -21.37 12.48
N VAL A 298 0.66 -20.28 11.72
CA VAL A 298 -0.63 -19.55 11.66
C VAL A 298 -1.66 -20.25 10.77
N ARG A 299 -1.29 -20.71 9.57
CA ARG A 299 -2.22 -21.27 8.58
C ARG A 299 -3.16 -22.36 9.13
N PRO A 300 -2.68 -23.37 9.88
CA PRO A 300 -3.54 -24.43 10.41
C PRO A 300 -4.57 -23.94 11.45
N LEU A 301 -4.31 -22.78 12.05
CA LEU A 301 -5.16 -22.18 13.10
C LEU A 301 -6.30 -21.34 12.53
N LEU A 302 -6.18 -20.86 11.29
CA LEU A 302 -7.18 -19.97 10.67
C LEU A 302 -8.57 -20.61 10.60
N THR A 303 -8.67 -21.93 10.40
CA THR A 303 -9.96 -22.62 10.33
C THR A 303 -10.45 -23.18 11.67
N ARG A 304 -9.72 -22.92 12.77
CA ARG A 304 -10.08 -23.38 14.11
C ARG A 304 -10.89 -22.31 14.85
N SER A 305 -11.69 -22.74 15.82
CA SER A 305 -12.53 -21.85 16.64
C SER A 305 -12.27 -22.08 18.12
N GLY A 306 -12.29 -20.99 18.90
CA GLY A 306 -11.95 -20.99 20.33
C GLY A 306 -10.44 -20.78 20.58
N ASP A 307 -10.12 -20.12 21.70
CA ASP A 307 -8.76 -19.66 22.00
C ASP A 307 -7.75 -20.82 22.07
N THR A 308 -8.11 -21.93 22.72
CA THR A 308 -7.24 -23.11 22.84
C THR A 308 -6.92 -23.74 21.48
N ALA A 309 -7.92 -23.86 20.60
CA ALA A 309 -7.72 -24.47 19.28
C ALA A 309 -6.99 -23.53 18.29
N ARG A 310 -6.92 -22.24 18.61
CA ARG A 310 -6.19 -21.20 17.86
C ARG A 310 -4.85 -20.85 18.52
N THR A 311 -4.25 -21.81 19.21
CA THR A 311 -2.95 -21.67 19.85
C THR A 311 -1.99 -22.74 19.33
N ALA A 312 -0.78 -22.37 18.92
CA ALA A 312 0.28 -23.31 18.55
C ALA A 312 1.69 -22.78 18.87
N PRO A 313 2.67 -23.68 19.05
CA PRO A 313 4.07 -23.26 19.10
C PRO A 313 4.51 -22.71 17.74
N VAL A 314 5.38 -21.70 17.78
CA VAL A 314 6.08 -21.20 16.58
C VAL A 314 7.52 -21.68 16.61
N ALA A 315 8.00 -22.22 15.48
CA ALA A 315 9.37 -22.67 15.36
C ALA A 315 10.32 -21.46 15.32
N THR A 316 11.38 -21.51 16.11
CA THR A 316 12.44 -20.51 16.10
C THR A 316 13.71 -21.09 15.50
N ARG A 317 14.54 -20.22 14.95
CA ARG A 317 15.90 -20.52 14.53
C ARG A 317 16.87 -19.81 15.47
N VAL A 318 17.94 -20.49 15.85
CA VAL A 318 19.01 -19.89 16.63
C VAL A 318 19.77 -18.90 15.75
N THR A 319 19.96 -17.69 16.27
CA THR A 319 20.77 -16.64 15.63
C THR A 319 22.03 -16.46 16.48
N GLU A 320 23.19 -16.71 15.89
CA GLU A 320 24.47 -16.52 16.56
C GLU A 320 24.85 -15.03 16.58
N PRO A 321 25.51 -14.55 17.63
CA PRO A 321 26.12 -13.22 17.62
C PRO A 321 27.20 -13.13 16.53
N GLU A 322 27.32 -11.98 15.88
CA GLU A 322 28.35 -11.75 14.86
C GLU A 322 29.76 -11.89 15.48
N LEU A 323 29.93 -11.37 16.69
CA LEU A 323 31.11 -11.36 17.51
C LEU A 323 30.96 -12.33 18.70
N SER A 324 31.78 -13.36 18.69
CA SER A 324 31.95 -14.38 19.73
C SER A 324 33.40 -14.83 19.78
N SER A 325 33.77 -15.59 20.81
CA SER A 325 35.09 -16.25 20.83
C SER A 325 35.34 -17.09 19.57
N GLY A 326 34.30 -17.78 19.08
CA GLY A 326 34.36 -18.60 17.88
C GLY A 326 34.43 -17.82 16.56
N SER A 327 34.02 -16.55 16.51
CA SER A 327 34.05 -15.73 15.30
C SER A 327 35.25 -14.77 15.22
N LEU A 328 35.86 -14.43 16.36
CA LEU A 328 36.94 -13.44 16.47
C LEU A 328 38.08 -13.63 15.44
N ALA A 329 38.55 -14.88 15.31
CA ALA A 329 39.61 -15.23 14.35
C ALA A 329 39.18 -15.05 12.89
N ARG A 330 37.92 -15.37 12.55
CA ARG A 330 37.37 -15.20 11.19
C ARG A 330 37.16 -13.72 10.87
N LEU A 331 36.75 -12.93 11.86
CA LEU A 331 36.61 -11.47 11.73
C LEU A 331 37.99 -10.79 11.64
N GLY A 332 39.07 -11.45 12.07
CA GLY A 332 40.42 -10.87 12.03
C GLY A 332 40.61 -9.72 13.01
N ILE A 333 39.90 -9.74 14.14
CA ILE A 333 40.12 -8.80 15.23
C ILE A 333 41.17 -9.42 16.16
N THR A 334 42.45 -9.11 15.92
CA THR A 334 43.58 -9.85 16.50
C THR A 334 44.44 -9.01 17.44
N GLU A 335 44.46 -7.70 17.26
CA GLU A 335 45.38 -6.81 17.99
C GLU A 335 44.75 -5.44 18.31
N GLN A 336 45.34 -4.75 19.28
CA GLN A 336 45.07 -3.34 19.51
C GLN A 336 45.77 -2.50 18.42
N MET A 337 44.97 -1.90 17.53
CA MET A 337 45.45 -1.00 16.47
C MET A 337 45.97 0.31 17.06
N SER A 338 45.21 0.87 17.99
CA SER A 338 45.55 2.11 18.69
C SER A 338 44.82 2.22 20.01
N THR A 339 45.31 3.10 20.88
CA THR A 339 44.60 3.53 22.08
C THR A 339 44.94 4.99 22.36
N PHE A 340 43.99 5.72 22.92
CA PHE A 340 44.23 7.09 23.37
C PHE A 340 43.44 7.37 24.64
N THR A 341 44.04 8.13 25.55
CA THR A 341 43.41 8.54 26.81
C THR A 341 43.45 10.06 26.91
N VAL A 342 42.30 10.64 27.21
CA VAL A 342 42.18 12.05 27.60
C VAL A 342 41.92 12.12 29.09
N ASN A 343 42.72 12.89 29.81
CA ASN A 343 42.48 13.23 31.20
C ASN A 343 41.70 14.55 31.28
N PHE A 344 40.79 14.67 32.24
CA PHE A 344 40.01 15.87 32.46
C PHE A 344 39.78 16.12 33.96
N PRO A 345 39.65 17.39 34.38
CA PRO A 345 39.25 17.71 35.74
C PRO A 345 37.88 17.12 36.08
N THR A 346 37.79 16.45 37.23
CA THR A 346 36.55 15.87 37.75
C THR A 346 35.49 16.96 37.93
N ALA A 347 34.31 16.71 37.38
CA ALA A 347 33.11 17.53 37.59
C ALA A 347 31.88 16.64 37.38
N PRO A 348 30.82 16.75 38.20
CA PRO A 348 29.66 15.86 38.12
C PRO A 348 29.09 15.73 36.70
N TYR A 349 28.92 16.86 36.00
CA TYR A 349 28.40 16.85 34.62
C TYR A 349 29.33 16.13 33.64
N ARG A 350 30.66 16.23 33.82
CA ARG A 350 31.63 15.56 32.94
C ARG A 350 31.61 14.06 33.13
N THR A 351 31.62 13.62 34.38
CA THR A 351 31.55 12.19 34.71
C THR A 351 30.29 11.57 34.11
N THR A 352 29.14 12.22 34.27
CA THR A 352 27.87 11.75 33.69
C THR A 352 27.90 11.77 32.15
N ASN A 353 28.21 12.91 31.54
CA ASN A 353 28.09 13.07 30.08
C ASN A 353 29.15 12.27 29.30
N ILE A 354 30.41 12.27 29.78
CA ILE A 354 31.50 11.51 29.15
C ILE A 354 31.30 10.01 29.40
N GLY A 355 30.89 9.63 30.62
CA GLY A 355 30.56 8.24 30.95
C GLY A 355 29.44 7.70 30.05
N ARG A 356 28.34 8.45 29.91
CA ARG A 356 27.23 8.08 29.03
C ARG A 356 27.66 7.97 27.56
N ALA A 357 28.47 8.90 27.07
CA ALA A 357 29.00 8.81 25.70
C ALA A 357 29.93 7.60 25.51
N ALA A 358 30.74 7.26 26.52
CA ALA A 358 31.59 6.07 26.48
C ALA A 358 30.77 4.77 26.47
N GLU A 359 29.72 4.67 27.29
CA GLU A 359 28.79 3.52 27.29
C GLU A 359 28.16 3.30 25.92
N LEU A 360 27.70 4.36 25.26
CA LEU A 360 27.05 4.29 23.96
C LEU A 360 28.02 3.93 22.81
N ILE A 361 29.29 4.28 22.94
CA ILE A 361 30.32 4.00 21.92
C ILE A 361 30.93 2.60 22.12
N ASN A 362 31.06 2.16 23.37
CA ASN A 362 31.69 0.89 23.72
C ASN A 362 30.93 -0.28 23.08
N GLY A 363 31.66 -1.14 22.37
CA GLY A 363 31.05 -2.27 21.66
C GLY A 363 30.69 -2.00 20.20
N SER A 364 30.99 -0.80 19.67
CA SER A 364 30.78 -0.52 18.25
C SER A 364 31.63 -1.47 17.39
N LEU A 365 30.98 -2.28 16.56
CA LEU A 365 31.60 -3.11 15.52
C LEU A 365 31.43 -2.43 14.17
N VAL A 366 32.52 -1.91 13.60
CA VAL A 366 32.51 -1.15 12.34
C VAL A 366 32.95 -2.06 11.21
N GLN A 367 32.04 -2.37 10.29
CA GLN A 367 32.30 -3.30 9.19
C GLN A 367 33.23 -2.68 8.11
N PRO A 368 33.95 -3.49 7.30
CA PRO A 368 34.76 -2.98 6.20
C PRO A 368 33.95 -2.07 5.26
N GLY A 369 34.49 -0.88 4.97
CA GLY A 369 33.86 0.12 4.11
C GLY A 369 32.80 0.99 4.79
N GLU A 370 32.35 0.62 5.99
CA GLU A 370 31.36 1.38 6.76
C GLU A 370 31.92 2.74 7.21
N VAL A 371 31.07 3.77 7.27
CA VAL A 371 31.38 5.06 7.88
C VAL A 371 30.78 5.11 9.27
N TRP A 372 31.61 5.02 10.30
CA TRP A 372 31.21 5.23 11.68
C TRP A 372 30.99 6.72 11.94
N SER A 373 29.98 7.06 12.76
CA SER A 373 29.59 8.43 13.08
C SER A 373 29.38 8.56 14.59
N PHE A 374 30.03 9.56 15.18
CA PHE A 374 29.89 9.84 16.61
C PHE A 374 28.45 10.22 16.94
N ASN A 375 27.86 11.16 16.20
CA ASN A 375 26.50 11.59 16.46
C ASN A 375 25.51 10.45 16.25
N ARG A 376 25.59 9.66 15.17
CA ARG A 376 24.68 8.52 14.97
C ARG A 376 24.76 7.50 16.12
N THR A 377 25.95 7.29 16.68
CA THR A 377 26.18 6.32 17.75
C THR A 377 25.73 6.85 19.13
N VAL A 378 26.06 8.10 19.44
CA VAL A 378 25.77 8.70 20.76
C VAL A 378 24.36 9.31 20.85
N GLY A 379 23.78 9.69 19.71
CA GLY A 379 22.48 10.36 19.64
C GLY A 379 22.51 11.81 20.12
N GLU A 380 21.34 12.43 20.15
CA GLU A 380 21.17 13.79 20.67
C GLU A 380 21.45 13.83 22.18
N ARG A 381 22.15 14.88 22.64
CA ARG A 381 22.53 15.04 24.04
C ARG A 381 21.37 15.62 24.82
N THR A 382 20.37 14.80 25.15
CA THR A 382 19.18 15.21 25.90
C THR A 382 19.12 14.53 27.27
N PRO A 383 18.35 15.07 28.24
CA PRO A 383 18.06 14.38 29.49
C PRO A 383 17.45 12.98 29.29
N ALA A 384 16.57 12.83 28.30
CA ALA A 384 15.96 11.54 27.95
C ALA A 384 16.99 10.50 27.47
N ASN A 385 18.11 10.95 26.88
CA ASN A 385 19.22 10.09 26.47
C ASN A 385 20.32 9.98 27.55
N GLY A 386 20.05 10.47 28.77
CA GLY A 386 20.94 10.34 29.92
C GLY A 386 22.02 11.41 30.04
N PHE A 387 21.89 12.53 29.30
CA PHE A 387 22.83 13.65 29.39
C PHE A 387 22.31 14.74 30.33
N VAL A 388 23.23 15.45 30.98
CA VAL A 388 22.94 16.58 31.86
C VAL A 388 23.58 17.86 31.33
N ASP A 389 23.11 18.99 31.83
CA ASP A 389 23.69 20.29 31.54
C ASP A 389 25.12 20.38 32.07
N GLY A 390 25.99 20.96 31.27
CA GLY A 390 27.38 21.17 31.62
C GLY A 390 28.00 22.30 30.80
N THR A 391 29.23 22.65 31.12
CA THR A 391 29.95 23.69 30.38
C THR A 391 30.23 23.24 28.94
N MET A 392 29.75 24.02 27.98
CA MET A 392 29.95 23.90 26.54
C MET A 392 30.56 25.19 25.99
N ILE A 393 31.27 25.10 24.87
CA ILE A 393 31.80 26.25 24.15
C ILE A 393 30.84 26.57 23.00
N LEU A 394 30.31 27.78 22.98
CA LEU A 394 29.46 28.29 21.90
C LEU A 394 29.94 29.69 21.51
N ASP A 395 30.26 29.88 20.23
CA ASP A 395 30.73 31.16 19.66
C ASP A 395 31.89 31.82 20.43
N GLY A 396 32.84 31.00 20.91
CA GLY A 396 34.03 31.49 21.63
C GLY A 396 33.82 31.79 23.13
N SER A 397 32.67 31.44 23.69
CA SER A 397 32.36 31.62 25.11
C SER A 397 31.87 30.34 25.79
N TYR A 398 32.17 30.19 27.08
CA TYR A 398 31.56 29.16 27.91
C TYR A 398 30.09 29.44 28.20
N ARG A 399 29.24 28.43 27.99
CA ARG A 399 27.81 28.43 28.31
C ARG A 399 27.40 27.10 28.93
N SER A 400 26.32 27.10 29.71
CA SER A 400 25.70 25.83 30.14
C SER A 400 24.82 25.29 29.01
N ALA A 401 25.01 24.02 28.64
CA ALA A 401 24.17 23.32 27.69
C ALA A 401 24.17 21.80 27.95
N PRO A 402 23.12 21.07 27.53
CA PRO A 402 23.09 19.62 27.58
C PRO A 402 24.30 18.99 26.89
N GLY A 403 24.94 18.00 27.54
CA GLY A 403 26.09 17.31 26.96
C GLY A 403 27.42 18.05 27.03
N GLY A 404 27.51 19.10 27.86
CA GLY A 404 28.79 19.75 28.16
C GLY A 404 29.87 18.74 28.56
N GLY A 405 31.07 18.87 27.97
CA GLY A 405 32.20 17.96 28.18
C GLY A 405 32.32 16.79 27.18
N VAL A 406 31.30 16.48 26.37
CA VAL A 406 31.33 15.34 25.42
C VAL A 406 32.44 15.47 24.37
N SER A 407 32.93 16.67 24.06
CA SER A 407 34.08 16.83 23.14
C SER A 407 35.36 16.16 23.64
N ALA A 408 35.48 15.86 24.94
CA ALA A 408 36.58 15.02 25.44
C ALA A 408 36.50 13.61 24.88
N MET A 409 35.30 13.02 24.81
CA MET A 409 35.07 11.72 24.19
C MET A 409 35.32 11.79 22.68
N ALA A 410 34.81 12.82 21.99
CA ALA A 410 35.06 13.01 20.56
C ALA A 410 36.56 13.16 20.25
N THR A 411 37.29 13.96 21.02
CA THR A 411 38.74 14.11 20.87
C THR A 411 39.49 12.80 21.15
N THR A 412 39.01 11.99 22.08
CA THR A 412 39.61 10.67 22.37
C THR A 412 39.40 9.70 21.21
N VAL A 413 38.19 9.64 20.64
CA VAL A 413 37.90 8.87 19.42
C VAL A 413 38.72 9.38 18.24
N TYR A 414 38.84 10.70 18.06
CA TYR A 414 39.63 11.30 16.99
C TYR A 414 41.09 10.87 17.05
N ASN A 415 41.71 10.89 18.23
CA ASN A 415 43.09 10.47 18.36
C ASN A 415 43.25 8.95 18.22
N ALA A 416 42.31 8.15 18.75
CA ALA A 416 42.34 6.70 18.54
C ALA A 416 42.22 6.36 17.04
N MET A 417 41.28 6.97 16.30
CA MET A 417 41.15 6.76 14.85
C MET A 417 42.36 7.30 14.08
N PHE A 418 42.96 8.42 14.53
CA PHE A 418 44.19 8.98 13.97
C PHE A 418 45.33 7.96 14.03
N PHE A 419 45.58 7.36 15.19
CA PHE A 419 46.64 6.35 15.34
C PHE A 419 46.28 4.98 14.77
N ALA A 420 44.99 4.64 14.65
CA ALA A 420 44.55 3.41 14.00
C ALA A 420 44.80 3.41 12.47
N GLY A 421 45.14 4.57 11.89
CA GLY A 421 45.41 4.69 10.47
C GLY A 421 44.17 4.67 9.58
N VAL A 422 42.96 4.78 10.14
CA VAL A 422 41.70 4.82 9.37
C VAL A 422 41.47 6.18 8.72
N GLN A 423 40.67 6.21 7.66
CA GLN A 423 40.36 7.42 6.90
C GLN A 423 39.35 8.34 7.64
N PRO A 424 39.73 9.57 8.02
CA PRO A 424 38.78 10.57 8.50
C PRO A 424 37.81 10.98 7.39
N VAL A 425 36.54 11.15 7.72
CA VAL A 425 35.48 11.59 6.80
C VAL A 425 34.97 12.98 7.18
N GLU A 426 34.83 13.23 8.48
CA GLU A 426 34.38 14.51 9.01
C GLU A 426 35.00 14.71 10.40
N HIS A 427 35.59 15.87 10.64
CA HIS A 427 36.02 16.31 11.97
C HIS A 427 36.24 17.82 11.93
N GLY A 428 36.19 18.46 13.10
CA GLY A 428 36.54 19.87 13.25
C GLY A 428 37.11 20.13 14.65
N ALA A 429 38.11 21.00 14.74
CA ALA A 429 38.64 21.43 16.03
C ALA A 429 37.69 22.44 16.69
N HIS A 430 37.89 22.71 17.99
CA HIS A 430 37.25 23.86 18.64
C HIS A 430 37.80 25.16 18.04
N SER A 431 37.05 26.27 18.19
CA SER A 431 37.48 27.58 17.71
C SER A 431 38.75 28.07 18.40
N PHE A 432 38.88 27.87 19.71
CA PHE A 432 40.08 28.16 20.48
C PHE A 432 40.70 26.88 21.06
N TYR A 433 42.00 26.94 21.34
CA TYR A 433 42.76 25.81 21.86
C TYR A 433 42.34 25.46 23.30
N ILE A 434 42.24 24.16 23.58
CA ILE A 434 41.93 23.64 24.91
C ILE A 434 43.15 22.84 25.40
N GLU A 435 43.75 23.31 26.49
CA GLU A 435 45.09 22.92 26.94
C GLU A 435 45.24 21.43 27.30
N ARG A 436 44.13 20.75 27.60
CA ARG A 436 44.11 19.31 27.91
C ARG A 436 44.22 18.42 26.66
N TYR A 437 44.08 18.98 25.46
CA TYR A 437 44.17 18.24 24.20
C TYR A 437 45.49 18.53 23.48
N PRO A 438 46.03 17.60 22.68
CA PRO A 438 47.18 17.92 21.84
C PRO A 438 46.79 18.96 20.77
N ALA A 439 47.58 20.02 20.63
CA ALA A 439 47.33 21.07 19.64
C ALA A 439 47.24 20.49 18.23
N GLY A 440 46.21 20.88 17.48
CA GLY A 440 45.93 20.40 16.12
C GLY A 440 45.41 18.96 16.04
N ARG A 441 45.22 18.26 17.17
CA ARG A 441 44.64 16.91 17.21
C ARG A 441 43.48 16.81 18.19
N GLU A 442 42.39 17.46 17.83
CA GLU A 442 41.15 17.42 18.58
C GLU A 442 39.93 17.35 17.67
N ALA A 443 38.80 16.98 18.26
CA ALA A 443 37.52 17.00 17.58
C ALA A 443 36.43 17.55 18.51
N THR A 444 35.58 18.40 17.94
CA THR A 444 34.32 18.83 18.52
C THR A 444 33.15 18.22 17.76
N VAL A 445 32.00 18.16 18.41
CA VAL A 445 30.76 17.59 17.88
C VAL A 445 29.59 18.46 18.30
N ALA A 446 28.69 18.70 17.37
CA ALA A 446 27.45 19.43 17.57
C ALA A 446 26.33 18.69 16.84
N TRP A 447 25.30 18.25 17.59
CA TRP A 447 24.18 17.50 17.01
C TRP A 447 23.54 18.28 15.85
N GLY A 448 23.39 17.62 14.71
CA GLY A 448 22.83 18.21 13.49
C GLY A 448 23.72 19.19 12.72
N GLN A 449 24.91 19.55 13.23
CA GLN A 449 25.80 20.54 12.58
C GLN A 449 27.20 20.01 12.27
N LEU A 450 27.88 19.42 13.25
CA LEU A 450 29.25 18.90 13.10
C LEU A 450 29.37 17.53 13.74
N ASP A 451 29.90 16.58 12.98
CA ASP A 451 30.12 15.22 13.42
C ASP A 451 31.60 14.82 13.38
N LEU A 452 31.92 13.75 14.10
CA LEU A 452 33.17 13.03 13.97
C LEU A 452 32.89 11.71 13.25
N LYS A 453 33.40 11.59 12.02
CA LYS A 453 33.19 10.42 11.17
C LYS A 453 34.52 9.89 10.66
N PHE A 454 34.62 8.57 10.58
CA PHE A 454 35.69 7.90 9.86
C PHE A 454 35.14 6.73 9.05
N ARG A 455 35.83 6.39 7.96
CA ARG A 455 35.57 5.19 7.18
C ARG A 455 36.51 4.09 7.63
N ASN A 456 35.97 2.89 7.85
CA ASN A 456 36.80 1.70 8.00
C ASN A 456 37.35 1.26 6.64
N ASP A 457 38.53 1.75 6.27
CA ASP A 457 39.25 1.43 5.03
C ASP A 457 40.32 0.34 5.21
N THR A 458 40.23 -0.45 6.29
CA THR A 458 41.22 -1.49 6.63
C THR A 458 40.97 -2.83 5.92
N GLY A 459 39.76 -3.04 5.39
CA GLY A 459 39.34 -4.30 4.79
C GLY A 459 38.90 -5.37 5.81
N LYS A 460 38.96 -5.07 7.12
CA LYS A 460 38.50 -5.96 8.20
C LYS A 460 37.66 -5.19 9.23
N PRO A 461 36.76 -5.86 9.97
CA PRO A 461 36.03 -5.25 11.07
C PRO A 461 36.93 -4.57 12.11
N ILE A 462 36.46 -3.46 12.67
CA ILE A 462 37.09 -2.76 13.80
C ILE A 462 36.13 -2.75 14.97
N TYR A 463 36.58 -3.20 16.14
CA TYR A 463 35.83 -3.05 17.39
C TYR A 463 36.34 -1.83 18.15
N ILE A 464 35.43 -0.96 18.60
CA ILE A 464 35.74 0.20 19.42
C ILE A 464 35.44 -0.12 20.88
N LYS A 465 36.50 -0.19 21.69
CA LYS A 465 36.40 -0.27 23.15
C LYS A 465 36.45 1.15 23.72
N ALA A 466 35.50 1.49 24.59
CA ALA A 466 35.48 2.76 25.29
C ALA A 466 35.23 2.56 26.78
N SER A 467 35.96 3.29 27.60
CA SER A 467 35.80 3.27 29.05
C SER A 467 36.10 4.65 29.64
N ALA A 468 35.32 5.06 30.62
CA ALA A 468 35.53 6.33 31.33
C ALA A 468 35.65 6.09 32.83
N THR A 469 36.43 6.94 33.49
CA THR A 469 36.45 7.15 34.93
C THR A 469 35.86 8.54 35.23
N ASP A 470 35.94 8.99 36.48
CA ASP A 470 35.56 10.34 36.88
C ASP A 470 36.57 11.42 36.44
N HIS A 471 37.77 11.03 35.98
CA HIS A 471 38.85 11.95 35.61
C HIS A 471 39.55 11.62 34.27
N SER A 472 39.12 10.56 33.57
CA SER A 472 39.70 10.18 32.27
C SER A 472 38.74 9.40 31.39
N VAL A 473 39.00 9.41 30.09
CA VAL A 473 38.32 8.55 29.12
C VAL A 473 39.34 7.94 28.17
N THR A 474 39.18 6.65 27.88
CA THR A 474 40.08 5.88 27.01
C THR A 474 39.28 5.22 25.90
N VAL A 475 39.80 5.32 24.67
CA VAL A 475 39.25 4.65 23.49
C VAL A 475 40.33 3.81 22.84
N SER A 476 40.01 2.56 22.53
CA SER A 476 40.90 1.63 21.85
C SER A 476 40.23 1.06 20.60
N PHE A 477 40.97 1.03 19.50
CA PHE A 477 40.54 0.41 18.25
C PHE A 477 41.19 -0.97 18.19
N LEU A 478 40.37 -2.01 18.11
CA LEU A 478 40.80 -3.41 18.03
C LEU A 478 40.48 -3.95 16.64
N GLY A 479 41.42 -4.65 16.02
CA GLY A 479 41.28 -5.09 14.63
C GLY A 479 42.55 -5.74 14.09
N THR A 480 42.85 -5.49 12.82
CA THR A 480 44.14 -5.78 12.17
C THR A 480 44.74 -4.47 11.69
N LYS A 481 46.02 -4.21 12.02
CA LYS A 481 46.68 -2.98 11.57
C LYS A 481 46.92 -2.99 10.05
N LYS A 482 46.74 -1.81 9.43
CA LYS A 482 47.10 -1.54 8.03
C LYS A 482 48.54 -1.05 7.88
N TYR A 483 49.08 -0.46 8.93
CA TYR A 483 50.42 0.13 8.99
C TYR A 483 51.11 -0.30 10.28
N ASP A 484 52.43 -0.46 10.26
CA ASP A 484 53.20 -0.86 11.45
C ASP A 484 53.19 0.23 12.51
N SER A 485 53.29 1.50 12.09
CA SER A 485 53.10 2.65 12.97
C SER A 485 52.47 3.83 12.25
N VAL A 486 51.72 4.62 13.02
CA VAL A 486 51.25 5.94 12.64
C VAL A 486 51.75 6.92 13.69
N GLU A 487 52.47 7.96 13.25
CA GLU A 487 53.09 8.95 14.13
C GLU A 487 52.46 10.32 13.91
N ALA A 488 52.46 11.14 14.97
CA ALA A 488 52.05 12.54 14.91
C ALA A 488 53.29 13.43 15.04
N VAL A 489 53.58 14.24 14.02
CA VAL A 489 54.66 15.24 14.04
C VAL A 489 54.03 16.62 14.12
N ALA A 490 54.15 17.28 15.26
CA ALA A 490 53.60 18.62 15.47
C ALA A 490 54.55 19.68 14.90
N GLY A 491 53.99 20.62 14.14
CA GLY A 491 54.67 21.84 13.72
C GLY A 491 54.66 22.91 14.81
N PRO A 492 55.41 24.02 14.61
CA PRO A 492 55.43 25.12 15.56
C PRO A 492 54.07 25.82 15.66
N ARG A 493 53.86 26.56 16.75
CA ARG A 493 52.78 27.55 16.84
C ARG A 493 53.21 28.81 16.07
N THR A 494 52.37 29.28 15.16
CA THR A 494 52.61 30.49 14.34
C THR A 494 51.42 31.43 14.43
N ASN A 495 51.54 32.66 13.90
CA ASN A 495 50.43 33.64 13.87
C ASN A 495 49.75 33.87 15.23
N ILE A 496 50.58 34.02 16.28
CA ILE A 496 50.10 34.14 17.66
C ILE A 496 49.29 35.43 17.83
N THR A 497 48.08 35.30 18.35
CA THR A 497 47.15 36.41 18.62
C THR A 497 46.81 36.44 20.12
N GLN A 498 46.99 37.60 20.76
CA GLN A 498 46.72 37.75 22.19
C GLN A 498 45.21 37.89 22.47
N PRO A 499 44.71 37.35 23.59
CA PRO A 499 43.32 37.50 23.99
C PRO A 499 43.03 38.92 24.49
N VAL A 500 41.77 39.35 24.35
CA VAL A 500 41.27 40.60 24.93
C VAL A 500 40.41 40.33 26.16
N LYS A 501 40.11 41.38 26.93
CA LYS A 501 39.21 41.31 28.09
C LYS A 501 37.79 41.68 27.69
N ARG A 502 36.82 40.91 28.18
CA ARG A 502 35.39 41.14 28.01
C ARG A 502 34.69 41.06 29.37
N GLU A 503 33.73 41.94 29.61
CA GLU A 503 32.87 41.88 30.78
C GLU A 503 31.57 41.15 30.42
N GLY A 504 31.19 40.16 31.21
CA GLY A 504 29.90 39.49 31.15
C GLY A 504 29.00 39.91 32.30
N THR A 505 27.69 39.90 32.07
CA THR A 505 26.65 40.26 33.05
C THR A 505 25.57 39.17 33.12
N GLY A 506 24.93 39.04 34.29
CA GLY A 506 23.81 38.12 34.52
C GLY A 506 24.21 36.74 35.06
N GLU A 507 23.22 35.99 35.53
CA GLU A 507 23.39 34.66 36.16
C GLU A 507 23.93 33.58 35.20
N ALA A 508 23.77 33.78 33.89
CA ALA A 508 24.28 32.88 32.85
C ALA A 508 25.75 33.13 32.48
N CYS A 509 26.42 34.10 33.10
CA CYS A 509 27.83 34.39 32.84
C CYS A 509 28.73 33.30 33.42
N VAL A 510 29.59 32.71 32.58
CA VAL A 510 30.59 31.74 33.00
C VAL A 510 31.98 32.36 32.87
N PRO A 511 32.77 32.45 33.97
CA PRO A 511 34.12 32.99 33.90
C PRO A 511 35.01 32.21 32.92
N GLN A 512 35.79 32.93 32.11
CA GLN A 512 36.66 32.34 31.09
C GLN A 512 38.09 32.88 31.23
N PRO A 513 39.10 32.03 31.46
CA PRO A 513 40.48 32.47 31.54
C PRO A 513 41.06 32.77 30.15
N PRO A 514 41.98 33.74 30.01
CA PRO A 514 42.59 34.06 28.73
C PRO A 514 43.51 32.95 28.19
N LEU A 515 43.62 32.82 26.87
CA LEU A 515 44.66 32.03 26.20
C LEU A 515 44.95 32.58 24.80
N GLU A 516 46.21 32.55 24.36
CA GLU A 516 46.57 32.98 23.02
C GLU A 516 45.97 32.09 21.92
N GLY A 517 45.57 32.73 20.81
CA GLY A 517 45.26 32.06 19.56
C GLY A 517 46.53 31.84 18.74
N PHE A 518 46.53 30.85 17.85
CA PHE A 518 47.66 30.51 17.00
C PHE A 518 47.26 29.55 15.88
N ASP A 519 48.09 29.49 14.84
CA ASP A 519 48.06 28.44 13.83
C ASP A 519 49.01 27.31 14.21
N THR A 520 48.63 26.07 13.90
CA THR A 520 49.52 24.92 14.02
C THR A 520 49.26 23.92 12.89
N THR A 521 50.24 23.05 12.67
CA THR A 521 50.13 21.95 11.73
C THR A 521 50.50 20.64 12.43
N VAL A 522 49.86 19.55 12.03
CA VAL A 522 50.21 18.22 12.50
C VAL A 522 50.27 17.29 11.30
N ASP A 523 51.45 16.68 11.10
CA ASP A 523 51.61 15.63 10.12
C ASP A 523 51.28 14.28 10.74
N ARG A 524 50.40 13.53 10.09
CA ARG A 524 50.14 12.12 10.32
C ARG A 524 51.01 11.30 9.38
N VAL A 525 52.01 10.64 9.94
CA VAL A 525 53.03 9.92 9.17
C VAL A 525 52.79 8.42 9.33
N PHE A 526 52.62 7.72 8.21
CA PHE A 526 52.34 6.29 8.19
C PHE A 526 53.62 5.56 7.79
N LYS A 527 53.98 4.50 8.54
CA LYS A 527 55.20 3.73 8.28
C LYS A 527 54.93 2.23 8.17
N ASN A 528 55.65 1.59 7.25
CA ASN A 528 55.79 0.14 7.12
C ASN A 528 57.27 -0.22 7.08
N ASN A 529 57.69 -1.20 7.87
CA ASN A 529 59.08 -1.60 8.05
C ASN A 529 60.00 -0.41 8.38
N GLY A 530 59.48 0.56 9.15
CA GLY A 530 60.18 1.80 9.51
C GLY A 530 60.26 2.86 8.40
N VAL A 531 59.78 2.57 7.19
CA VAL A 531 59.80 3.49 6.04
C VAL A 531 58.48 4.24 5.95
N GLU A 532 58.54 5.56 5.74
CA GLU A 532 57.37 6.39 5.48
C GLU A 532 56.71 6.00 4.15
N VAL A 533 55.44 5.60 4.21
CA VAL A 533 54.64 5.20 3.04
C VAL A 533 53.56 6.21 2.68
N LYS A 534 53.20 7.09 3.62
CA LYS A 534 52.17 8.12 3.44
C LYS A 534 52.35 9.23 4.48
N ARG A 535 51.96 10.46 4.12
CA ARG A 535 51.88 11.61 5.01
C ARG A 535 50.61 12.41 4.75
N GLU A 536 49.93 12.81 5.81
CA GLU A 536 48.76 13.71 5.75
C GLU A 536 49.02 14.91 6.67
N THR A 537 48.95 16.12 6.14
CA THR A 537 49.15 17.36 6.92
C THR A 537 47.81 17.98 7.29
N TYR A 538 47.54 18.10 8.58
CA TYR A 538 46.38 18.80 9.13
C TYR A 538 46.78 20.21 9.56
N LYS A 539 45.99 21.20 9.18
CA LYS A 539 46.18 22.59 9.60
C LYS A 539 45.04 23.00 10.52
N THR A 540 45.35 23.69 11.60
CA THR A 540 44.36 24.17 12.55
C THR A 540 44.65 25.61 12.90
N HIS A 541 43.63 26.45 12.79
CA HIS A 541 43.62 27.83 13.25
C HIS A 541 42.85 27.90 14.55
N TYR A 542 43.49 28.41 15.61
CA TYR A 542 42.84 28.69 16.88
C TYR A 542 42.70 30.20 17.08
N THR A 543 41.47 30.67 17.29
CA THR A 543 41.20 32.02 17.75
C THR A 543 41.64 32.17 19.21
N PRO A 544 42.03 33.38 19.67
CA PRO A 544 42.31 33.60 21.09
C PRO A 544 41.07 33.33 21.96
N ARG A 545 41.29 32.78 23.15
CA ARG A 545 40.26 32.66 24.17
C ARG A 545 40.28 33.92 25.02
N ASP A 546 39.31 34.80 24.79
CA ASP A 546 39.22 36.06 25.52
C ASP A 546 38.94 35.84 27.00
N GLU A 547 39.47 36.72 27.86
CA GLU A 547 39.15 36.73 29.28
C GLU A 547 37.71 37.23 29.46
N VAL A 548 36.86 36.44 30.12
CA VAL A 548 35.51 36.85 30.52
C VAL A 548 35.45 36.95 32.03
N THR A 549 35.24 38.17 32.53
CA THR A 549 34.96 38.43 33.95
C THR A 549 33.46 38.61 34.15
N CYS A 550 32.88 37.93 35.14
CA CYS A 550 31.46 38.01 35.44
C CYS A 550 31.22 39.00 36.58
N LYS A 551 30.43 40.04 36.32
CA LYS A 551 29.99 40.98 37.37
C LYS A 551 28.82 40.38 38.15
N PRO A 552 28.76 40.54 39.49
CA PRO A 552 27.59 40.19 40.27
C PRO A 552 26.36 40.95 39.75
N VAL A 553 25.19 40.30 39.74
CA VAL A 553 23.93 41.01 39.55
C VAL A 553 23.74 41.92 40.77
N THR A 554 23.91 43.22 40.60
CA THR A 554 23.59 44.19 41.65
C THR A 554 22.07 44.26 41.77
N GLU A 555 21.53 44.02 42.97
CA GLU A 555 20.11 44.03 43.36
C GLU A 555 19.38 45.40 43.20
N ASP A 556 19.86 46.33 42.37
CA ASP A 556 19.31 47.69 42.27
C ASP A 556 18.17 47.85 41.23
N ALA A 557 17.60 46.75 40.73
CA ALA A 557 16.51 46.81 39.74
C ALA A 557 15.22 46.08 40.15
N ALA A 558 15.03 45.77 41.45
CA ALA A 558 13.76 45.30 42.01
C ALA A 558 13.03 46.38 42.83
N GLY A 559 13.27 47.67 42.53
CA GLY A 559 12.70 48.79 43.25
C GLY A 559 12.41 49.99 42.37
N ARG A 560 11.40 49.88 41.50
CA ARG A 560 10.50 50.99 41.13
C ARG A 560 9.28 50.51 40.34
#